data_AF-A0A7V9PI21-F1
#
_entry.id   AF-A0A7V9PI21-F1
#
_cell.length_a   1.000
_cell.length_b   1.000
_cell.length_c   1.000
_cell.angle_alpha   90.00
_cell.angle_beta   90.00
_cell.angle_gamma   90.00
#
_symmetry.space_group_name_H-M   'P 1'
#
loop_
_entity.id
_entity.type
_entity.pdbx_description
1 polymer ?
#
loop_
_entity_poly.entity_id
_entity_poly.type
_entity_poly.pdbx_seq_one_letter_code
_entity_poly.pdbx_strand_id
1 'polypeptide(L)'
;IPVSYVADGHHRSASAWRAGGERRAANPRHFGNEEYNWFLAVLFPADQLRILPYNRVVKDLNGRTPAELLDELRRVGKLSPADRPAPDAAGRFGVYLDRKWYRLDVDPQSIDRTDPIGSLDVSLLQDLILAPLLGVGDPRTDQRVDFVGGIRGTAELERRVDSGNAAIGIAMYPTTIEQLMAASDAGLVMPPKSTWFEPKLRSGLFVHTLDSPEPQ
;
A
#
# COMPACT_ATOMS: atom_id res chain seq x y z
N ILE A 1 -2.73 -11.77 24.87
CA ILE A 1 -2.51 -11.60 23.41
C ILE A 1 -1.10 -12.07 23.12
N PRO A 2 -0.90 -13.19 22.42
CA PRO A 2 0.44 -13.79 22.26
C PRO A 2 1.30 -13.12 21.18
N VAL A 3 0.67 -12.54 20.15
CA VAL A 3 1.33 -11.84 19.03
C VAL A 3 0.47 -10.66 18.59
N SER A 4 1.11 -9.58 18.14
CA SER A 4 0.47 -8.39 17.58
C SER A 4 1.26 -7.86 16.38
N TYR A 5 0.55 -7.45 15.33
CA TYR A 5 1.12 -6.93 14.09
C TYR A 5 0.87 -5.43 13.96
N VAL A 6 1.83 -4.69 13.41
CA VAL A 6 1.65 -3.25 13.14
C VAL A 6 0.84 -3.07 11.85
N ALA A 7 -0.46 -2.84 11.98
CA ALA A 7 -1.34 -2.59 10.84
C ALA A 7 -1.18 -1.17 10.26
N ASP A 8 -1.18 -0.15 11.10
CA ASP A 8 -1.02 1.26 10.71
C ASP A 8 -0.15 1.97 11.75
N GLY A 9 0.54 3.03 11.33
CA GLY A 9 1.35 3.86 12.22
C GLY A 9 2.84 3.56 12.22
N HIS A 10 3.38 2.84 11.23
CA HIS A 10 4.82 2.59 11.09
C HIS A 10 5.68 3.84 11.31
N HIS A 11 5.32 4.97 10.67
CA HIS A 11 6.01 6.24 10.88
C HIS A 11 5.83 6.80 12.30
N ARG A 12 4.63 6.66 12.91
CA ARG A 12 4.37 7.11 14.29
C ARG A 12 5.18 6.29 15.29
N SER A 13 5.19 4.96 15.17
CA SER A 13 5.96 4.08 16.04
C SER A 13 7.47 4.34 15.90
N ALA A 14 7.97 4.52 14.68
CA ALA A 14 9.37 4.87 14.44
C ALA A 14 9.75 6.24 15.03
N SER A 15 8.87 7.24 14.93
CA SER A 15 9.09 8.55 15.55
C SER A 15 9.06 8.48 17.08
N ALA A 16 8.13 7.73 17.67
CA ALA A 16 8.07 7.51 19.12
C ALA A 16 9.33 6.82 19.64
N TRP A 17 9.84 5.82 18.92
CA TRP A 17 11.11 5.16 19.24
C TRP A 17 12.29 6.14 19.28
N ARG A 18 12.42 7.00 18.26
CA ARG A 18 13.48 8.03 18.21
C ARG A 18 13.36 9.03 19.36
N ALA A 19 12.16 9.56 19.60
CA ALA A 19 11.90 10.49 20.70
C ALA A 19 12.23 9.87 22.08
N GLY A 20 11.87 8.60 22.29
CA GLY A 20 12.24 7.87 23.50
C GLY A 20 13.75 7.70 23.65
N GLY A 21 14.48 7.49 22.55
CA GLY A 21 15.94 7.45 22.54
C GLY A 21 16.58 8.76 22.96
N GLU A 22 16.12 9.88 22.41
CA GLU A 22 16.58 11.23 22.77
C GLU A 22 16.30 11.55 24.25
N ARG A 23 15.10 11.22 24.74
CA ARG A 23 14.70 11.42 26.15
C ARG A 23 15.53 10.57 27.12
N ARG A 24 15.81 9.31 26.78
CA ARG A 24 16.71 8.44 27.56
C ARG A 24 18.11 9.03 27.67
N ALA A 25 18.68 9.48 26.54
CA ALA A 25 20.01 10.07 26.52
C ALA A 25 20.08 11.38 27.35
N ALA A 26 18.98 12.13 27.41
CA ALA A 26 18.89 13.37 28.16
C ALA A 26 18.51 13.20 29.65
N ASN A 27 18.18 11.99 30.11
CA ASN A 27 17.78 11.72 31.50
C ASN A 27 18.85 10.90 32.25
N PRO A 28 19.73 11.53 33.06
CA PRO A 28 20.72 10.82 33.88
C PRO A 28 20.10 9.90 34.94
N ARG A 29 18.81 10.07 35.25
CA ARG A 29 18.06 9.25 36.21
C ARG A 29 17.06 8.36 35.49
N HIS A 30 17.54 7.66 34.46
CA HIS A 30 16.72 6.72 33.71
C HIS A 30 16.55 5.40 34.49
N PHE A 31 15.30 5.05 34.79
CA PHE A 31 14.91 3.82 35.50
C PHE A 31 14.23 2.80 34.57
N GLY A 32 13.89 3.19 33.35
CA GLY A 32 13.28 2.30 32.36
C GLY A 32 11.76 2.27 32.41
N ASN A 33 11.11 2.95 33.36
CA ASN A 33 9.65 2.98 33.51
C ASN A 33 9.02 4.33 33.12
N GLU A 34 9.82 5.25 32.57
CA GLU A 34 9.32 6.56 32.16
C GLU A 34 8.40 6.48 30.95
N GLU A 35 7.44 7.39 30.87
CA GLU A 35 6.42 7.46 29.82
C GLU A 35 7.01 7.51 28.40
N TYR A 36 8.17 8.15 28.19
CA TYR A 36 8.82 8.23 26.89
C TYR A 36 9.37 6.89 26.38
N ASN A 37 9.37 5.85 27.21
CA ASN A 37 9.72 4.52 26.75
C ASN A 37 8.53 3.84 26.04
N TRP A 38 7.29 4.25 26.35
CA TRP A 38 6.06 3.65 25.84
C TRP A 38 5.42 4.53 24.77
N PHE A 39 4.52 3.95 23.97
CA PHE A 39 3.66 4.71 23.08
C PHE A 39 2.26 4.10 23.06
N LEU A 40 1.27 4.95 22.81
CA LEU A 40 -0.12 4.51 22.74
C LEU A 40 -0.34 3.62 21.52
N ALA A 41 -0.91 2.44 21.77
CA ALA A 41 -1.37 1.53 20.74
C ALA A 41 -2.84 1.19 20.96
N VAL A 42 -3.54 0.87 19.86
CA VAL A 42 -4.89 0.31 19.89
C VAL A 42 -4.82 -1.03 19.18
N LEU A 43 -5.44 -2.05 19.78
CA LEU A 43 -5.47 -3.40 19.25
C LEU A 43 -6.85 -3.68 18.68
N PHE A 44 -6.87 -4.22 17.46
CA PHE A 44 -8.07 -4.69 16.79
C PHE A 44 -7.97 -6.20 16.55
N PRO A 45 -9.07 -6.95 16.74
CA PRO A 45 -9.17 -8.30 16.22
C PRO A 45 -8.96 -8.30 14.70
N ALA A 46 -8.15 -9.22 14.19
CA ALA A 46 -7.79 -9.28 12.78
C ALA A 46 -9.01 -9.52 11.86
N ASP A 47 -10.00 -10.27 12.35
CA ASP A 47 -11.28 -10.54 11.68
C ASP A 47 -12.22 -9.32 11.61
N GLN A 48 -11.91 -8.26 12.34
CA GLN A 48 -12.62 -6.98 12.29
C GLN A 48 -11.91 -5.93 11.41
N LEU A 49 -10.75 -6.26 10.83
CA LEU A 49 -10.02 -5.39 9.93
C LEU A 49 -10.23 -5.82 8.47
N ARG A 50 -10.31 -4.82 7.59
CA ARG A 50 -10.28 -5.04 6.15
C ARG A 50 -9.13 -4.25 5.55
N ILE A 51 -8.42 -4.86 4.62
CA ILE A 51 -7.48 -4.15 3.76
C ILE A 51 -8.21 -3.86 2.45
N LEU A 52 -8.32 -2.58 2.10
CA LEU A 52 -8.89 -2.13 0.85
C LEU A 52 -7.82 -2.03 -0.25
N PRO A 53 -8.22 -2.08 -1.53
CA PRO A 53 -7.31 -1.85 -2.65
C PRO A 53 -6.58 -0.53 -2.51
N TYR A 54 -5.33 -0.52 -2.95
CA TYR A 54 -4.57 0.72 -3.07
C TYR A 54 -4.16 0.87 -4.53
N ASN A 55 -5.01 1.53 -5.32
CA ASN A 55 -4.85 1.62 -6.77
C ASN A 55 -3.75 2.62 -7.15
N ARG A 56 -3.26 2.55 -8.40
CA ARG A 56 -2.25 3.47 -8.94
C ARG A 56 -2.82 4.28 -10.10
N VAL A 57 -2.37 5.52 -10.24
CA VAL A 57 -2.49 6.30 -11.48
C VAL A 57 -1.12 6.78 -11.90
N VAL A 58 -0.85 6.82 -13.20
CA VAL A 58 0.43 7.31 -13.74
C VAL A 58 0.17 8.42 -14.75
N LYS A 59 0.93 9.52 -14.64
CA LYS A 59 0.73 10.76 -15.42
C LYS A 59 0.99 10.62 -16.91
N ASP A 60 1.85 9.70 -17.31
CA ASP A 60 2.23 9.46 -18.70
C ASP A 60 2.45 7.96 -18.96
N LEU A 61 2.64 7.62 -20.23
CA LEU A 61 2.88 6.24 -20.70
C LEU A 61 4.36 5.99 -21.03
N ASN A 62 5.27 6.82 -20.50
CA ASN A 62 6.71 6.74 -20.75
C ASN A 62 7.06 6.72 -22.25
N GLY A 63 6.56 7.72 -22.98
CA GLY A 63 6.80 7.89 -24.42
C GLY A 63 6.04 6.95 -25.35
N ARG A 64 5.22 6.03 -24.82
CA ARG A 64 4.40 5.11 -25.61
C ARG A 64 3.03 5.69 -25.96
N THR A 65 2.47 5.22 -27.04
CA THR A 65 1.05 5.36 -27.34
C THR A 65 0.21 4.35 -26.54
N PRO A 66 -1.11 4.60 -26.37
CA PRO A 66 -2.00 3.61 -25.74
C PRO A 66 -1.97 2.25 -26.42
N ALA A 67 -1.88 2.20 -27.76
CA ALA A 67 -1.86 0.95 -28.52
C ALA A 67 -0.59 0.13 -28.22
N GLU A 68 0.58 0.77 -28.24
CA GLU A 68 1.86 0.12 -27.89
C GLU A 68 1.85 -0.41 -26.46
N LEU A 69 1.31 0.35 -25.50
CA LEU A 69 1.21 -0.12 -24.12
C LEU A 69 0.29 -1.33 -23.99
N LEU A 70 -0.84 -1.37 -24.71
CA LEU A 70 -1.72 -2.55 -24.72
C LEU A 70 -1.01 -3.77 -25.31
N ASP A 71 -0.16 -3.59 -26.32
CA ASP A 71 0.63 -4.68 -26.89
C ASP A 71 1.70 -5.21 -25.92
N GLU A 72 2.35 -4.34 -25.16
CA GLU A 72 3.28 -4.77 -24.09
C GLU A 72 2.54 -5.50 -22.96
N LEU A 73 1.37 -5.01 -22.53
CA LEU A 73 0.57 -5.67 -21.50
C LEU A 73 0.12 -7.09 -21.93
N ARG A 74 -0.12 -7.32 -23.22
CA ARG A 74 -0.41 -8.66 -23.77
C ARG A 74 0.78 -9.63 -23.66
N ARG A 75 2.00 -9.12 -23.54
CA ARG A 75 3.20 -9.95 -23.31
C ARG A 75 3.38 -10.29 -21.83
N VAL A 76 2.90 -9.43 -20.93
CA VAL A 76 2.91 -9.66 -19.48
C VAL A 76 1.89 -10.74 -19.08
N GLY A 77 0.74 -10.76 -19.72
CA GLY A 77 -0.31 -11.73 -19.41
C GLY A 77 -1.50 -11.65 -20.35
N LYS A 78 -2.58 -12.36 -20.01
CA LYS A 78 -3.80 -12.36 -20.82
C LYS A 78 -4.55 -11.05 -20.62
N LEU A 79 -4.59 -10.23 -21.65
CA LEU A 79 -5.32 -8.96 -21.68
C LEU A 79 -6.67 -9.12 -22.41
N SER A 80 -7.76 -8.72 -21.78
CA SER A 80 -9.10 -8.71 -22.39
C SER A 80 -9.85 -7.42 -22.05
N PRO A 81 -10.76 -6.92 -22.92
CA PRO A 81 -11.71 -5.88 -22.52
C PRO A 81 -12.49 -6.31 -21.27
N ALA A 82 -12.82 -5.36 -20.41
CA ALA A 82 -13.54 -5.63 -19.18
C ALA A 82 -14.63 -4.59 -18.94
N ASP A 83 -15.83 -5.06 -18.58
CA ASP A 83 -16.90 -4.17 -18.11
C ASP A 83 -16.79 -3.90 -16.61
N ARG A 84 -16.06 -4.76 -15.88
CA ARG A 84 -15.83 -4.64 -14.44
C ARG A 84 -14.40 -4.20 -14.17
N PRO A 85 -14.20 -3.04 -13.52
CA PRO A 85 -12.88 -2.46 -13.36
C PRO A 85 -12.09 -3.01 -12.17
N ALA A 86 -12.77 -3.57 -11.17
CA ALA A 86 -12.14 -4.09 -9.97
C ALA A 86 -11.72 -5.56 -10.18
N PRO A 87 -10.45 -5.92 -9.94
CA PRO A 87 -10.02 -7.31 -9.98
C PRO A 87 -10.64 -8.10 -8.82
N ASP A 88 -10.94 -9.37 -9.09
CA ASP A 88 -11.63 -10.31 -8.22
C ASP A 88 -10.72 -11.39 -7.61
N ALA A 89 -9.45 -11.42 -8.00
CA ALA A 89 -8.43 -12.33 -7.46
C ALA A 89 -7.02 -11.73 -7.57
N ALA A 90 -6.11 -12.21 -6.72
CA ALA A 90 -4.69 -11.84 -6.76
C ALA A 90 -4.03 -12.23 -8.09
N GLY A 91 -3.11 -11.38 -8.57
CA GLY A 91 -2.49 -11.52 -9.90
C GLY A 91 -3.38 -11.05 -11.06
N ARG A 92 -4.48 -10.35 -10.75
CA ARG A 92 -5.34 -9.70 -11.74
C ARG A 92 -5.34 -8.21 -11.54
N PHE A 93 -5.28 -7.48 -12.64
CA PHE A 93 -5.31 -6.02 -12.65
C PHE A 93 -6.43 -5.50 -13.53
N GLY A 94 -7.13 -4.46 -13.05
CA GLY A 94 -7.95 -3.63 -13.92
C GLY A 94 -7.08 -2.50 -14.48
N VAL A 95 -7.07 -2.32 -15.80
CA VAL A 95 -6.32 -1.27 -16.47
C VAL A 95 -7.30 -0.34 -17.17
N TYR A 96 -7.32 0.93 -16.78
CA TYR A 96 -8.08 1.98 -17.45
C TYR A 96 -7.14 2.84 -18.28
N LEU A 97 -7.33 2.77 -19.59
CA LEU A 97 -6.48 3.43 -20.57
C LEU A 97 -7.34 3.83 -21.76
N ASP A 98 -7.15 5.05 -22.28
CA ASP A 98 -7.92 5.57 -23.41
C ASP A 98 -9.44 5.41 -23.22
N ARG A 99 -9.89 5.75 -22.00
CA ARG A 99 -11.30 5.68 -21.55
C ARG A 99 -11.95 4.30 -21.61
N LYS A 100 -11.13 3.23 -21.65
CA LYS A 100 -11.59 1.84 -21.72
C LYS A 100 -10.98 1.02 -20.61
N TRP A 101 -11.77 0.08 -20.10
CA TRP A 101 -11.31 -0.91 -19.14
C TRP A 101 -10.82 -2.17 -19.83
N TYR A 102 -9.69 -2.65 -19.33
CA TYR A 102 -9.10 -3.93 -19.67
C TYR A 102 -8.84 -4.69 -18.37
N ARG A 103 -8.95 -6.01 -18.43
CA ARG A 103 -8.46 -6.92 -17.40
C ARG A 103 -7.16 -7.55 -17.89
N LEU A 104 -6.14 -7.47 -17.05
CA LEU A 104 -4.88 -8.19 -17.23
C LEU A 104 -4.82 -9.33 -16.21
N ASP A 105 -4.79 -10.57 -16.70
CA ASP A 105 -4.58 -11.77 -15.90
C ASP A 105 -3.11 -12.22 -16.05
N VAL A 106 -2.31 -12.12 -14.98
CA VAL A 106 -0.94 -12.67 -14.96
C VAL A 106 -1.03 -14.18 -14.85
N ASP A 107 -0.15 -14.91 -15.54
CA ASP A 107 -0.10 -16.36 -15.45
C ASP A 107 0.14 -16.82 -14.00
N PRO A 108 -0.80 -17.55 -13.37
CA PRO A 108 -0.61 -18.02 -12.00
C PRO A 108 0.64 -18.89 -11.81
N GLN A 109 1.13 -19.56 -12.87
CA GLN A 109 2.33 -20.39 -12.83
C GLN A 109 3.63 -19.58 -12.82
N SER A 110 3.61 -18.32 -13.26
CA SER A 110 4.79 -17.45 -13.24
C SER A 110 4.99 -16.74 -11.89
N ILE A 111 3.99 -16.81 -11.01
CA ILE A 111 4.03 -16.15 -9.70
C ILE A 111 4.60 -17.13 -8.67
N ASP A 112 5.78 -16.85 -8.14
CA ASP A 112 6.35 -17.58 -7.02
C ASP A 112 5.57 -17.30 -5.73
N ARG A 113 4.63 -18.18 -5.40
CA ARG A 113 3.79 -18.08 -4.18
C ARG A 113 4.55 -18.36 -2.90
N THR A 114 5.81 -18.81 -2.97
CA THR A 114 6.65 -19.02 -1.78
C THR A 114 7.32 -17.72 -1.31
N ASP A 115 7.41 -16.70 -2.18
CA ASP A 115 7.85 -15.36 -1.82
C ASP A 115 6.67 -14.54 -1.25
N PRO A 116 6.65 -14.23 0.07
CA PRO A 116 5.56 -13.47 0.70
C PRO A 116 5.44 -12.02 0.20
N ILE A 117 6.51 -11.47 -0.40
CA ILE A 117 6.56 -10.11 -0.90
C ILE A 117 6.41 -10.09 -2.42
N GLY A 118 7.20 -10.87 -3.15
CA GLY A 118 7.18 -10.91 -4.61
C GLY A 118 5.83 -11.36 -5.19
N SER A 119 5.08 -12.19 -4.46
CA SER A 119 3.75 -12.67 -4.89
C SER A 119 2.60 -11.68 -4.67
N LEU A 120 2.85 -10.55 -4.00
CA LEU A 120 1.83 -9.52 -3.76
C LEU A 120 1.54 -8.73 -5.04
N ASP A 121 0.27 -8.40 -5.29
CA ASP A 121 -0.15 -7.60 -6.44
C ASP A 121 0.58 -6.25 -6.53
N VAL A 122 0.96 -5.65 -5.40
CA VAL A 122 1.76 -4.42 -5.37
C VAL A 122 3.18 -4.61 -5.93
N SER A 123 3.81 -5.76 -5.67
CA SER A 123 5.13 -6.12 -6.20
C SER A 123 5.02 -6.54 -7.65
N LEU A 124 4.05 -7.40 -7.98
CA LEU A 124 3.77 -7.80 -9.36
C LEU A 124 3.48 -6.59 -10.25
N LEU A 125 2.69 -5.63 -9.77
CA LEU A 125 2.45 -4.38 -10.48
C LEU A 125 3.75 -3.59 -10.71
N GLN A 126 4.58 -3.49 -9.67
CA GLN A 126 5.85 -2.77 -9.73
C GLN A 126 6.79 -3.39 -10.77
N ASP A 127 6.99 -4.71 -10.68
CA ASP A 127 8.03 -5.43 -11.39
C ASP A 127 7.63 -5.80 -12.82
N LEU A 128 6.33 -5.99 -13.09
CA LEU A 128 5.84 -6.38 -14.41
C LEU A 128 5.34 -5.21 -15.26
N ILE A 129 4.96 -4.08 -14.63
CA ILE A 129 4.29 -2.98 -15.35
C ILE A 129 4.97 -1.63 -15.05
N LEU A 130 5.02 -1.20 -13.79
CA LEU A 130 5.44 0.17 -13.47
C LEU A 130 6.90 0.41 -13.86
N ALA A 131 7.83 -0.43 -13.41
CA ALA A 131 9.24 -0.29 -13.77
C ALA A 131 9.52 -0.59 -15.26
N PRO A 132 9.17 -1.76 -15.82
CA PRO A 132 9.59 -2.12 -17.18
C PRO A 132 8.82 -1.35 -18.26
N LEU A 133 7.53 -1.10 -18.07
CA LEU A 133 6.69 -0.49 -19.10
C LEU A 133 6.59 1.03 -18.90
N LEU A 134 6.30 1.49 -17.68
CA LEU A 134 6.08 2.91 -17.40
C LEU A 134 7.35 3.64 -16.90
N GLY A 135 8.47 2.93 -16.76
CA GLY A 135 9.75 3.51 -16.34
C GLY A 135 9.72 4.06 -14.91
N VAL A 136 8.80 3.62 -14.07
CA VAL A 136 8.65 4.06 -12.67
C VAL A 136 9.50 3.15 -11.79
N GLY A 137 10.66 3.65 -11.35
CA GLY A 137 11.58 2.90 -10.49
C GLY A 137 11.09 2.77 -9.05
N ASP A 138 11.02 3.89 -8.32
CA ASP A 138 10.51 3.91 -6.94
C ASP A 138 9.24 4.76 -6.84
N PRO A 139 8.06 4.15 -6.66
CA PRO A 139 6.79 4.87 -6.55
C PRO A 139 6.71 5.87 -5.38
N ARG A 140 7.62 5.80 -4.40
CA ARG A 140 7.63 6.74 -3.27
C ARG A 140 8.16 8.11 -3.66
N THR A 141 9.02 8.16 -4.66
CA THR A 141 9.75 9.37 -5.06
C THR A 141 9.41 9.79 -6.49
N ASP A 142 8.89 8.89 -7.32
CA ASP A 142 8.46 9.21 -8.67
C ASP A 142 7.16 10.04 -8.66
N GLN A 143 7.28 11.31 -9.03
CA GLN A 143 6.17 12.27 -9.05
C GLN A 143 5.12 11.97 -10.13
N ARG A 144 5.38 11.02 -11.04
CA ARG A 144 4.43 10.57 -12.05
C ARG A 144 3.39 9.61 -11.50
N VAL A 145 3.64 9.00 -10.34
CA VAL A 145 2.70 8.06 -9.71
C VAL A 145 1.93 8.74 -8.59
N ASP A 146 0.62 8.56 -8.59
CA ASP A 146 -0.25 8.91 -7.47
C ASP A 146 -1.09 7.68 -7.07
N PHE A 147 -1.61 7.71 -5.85
CA PHE A 147 -2.23 6.57 -5.21
C PHE A 147 -3.70 6.85 -4.93
N VAL A 148 -4.58 5.92 -5.34
CA VAL A 148 -6.01 6.03 -5.10
C VAL A 148 -6.43 4.99 -4.07
N GLY A 149 -6.71 5.46 -2.85
CA GLY A 149 -7.15 4.61 -1.75
C GLY A 149 -8.53 3.99 -2.01
N GLY A 150 -8.74 2.78 -1.49
CA GLY A 150 -9.87 1.94 -1.86
C GLY A 150 -11.26 2.51 -1.60
N ILE A 151 -11.42 3.48 -0.69
CA ILE A 151 -12.70 4.19 -0.47
C ILE A 151 -13.18 4.90 -1.75
N ARG A 152 -12.24 5.46 -2.54
CA ARG A 152 -12.57 6.15 -3.80
C ARG A 152 -12.80 5.16 -4.94
N GLY A 153 -12.17 3.99 -4.87
CA GLY A 153 -12.38 2.90 -5.82
C GLY A 153 -11.95 3.22 -7.26
N THR A 154 -12.59 2.54 -8.21
CA THR A 154 -12.26 2.60 -9.64
C THR A 154 -12.83 3.84 -10.34
N ALA A 155 -13.93 4.42 -9.83
CA ALA A 155 -14.50 5.65 -10.38
C ALA A 155 -13.53 6.84 -10.31
N GLU A 156 -12.69 6.91 -9.27
CA GLU A 156 -11.64 7.93 -9.18
C GLU A 156 -10.51 7.70 -10.20
N LEU A 157 -10.23 6.43 -10.57
CA LEU A 157 -9.27 6.13 -11.63
C LEU A 157 -9.78 6.66 -12.97
N GLU A 158 -11.05 6.38 -13.29
CA GLU A 158 -11.70 6.91 -14.50
C GLU A 158 -11.64 8.43 -14.51
N ARG A 159 -12.09 9.08 -13.44
CA ARG A 159 -12.09 10.54 -13.34
C ARG A 159 -10.70 11.14 -13.54
N ARG A 160 -9.65 10.54 -12.97
CA ARG A 160 -8.26 11.02 -13.09
C ARG A 160 -7.76 10.91 -14.53
N VAL A 161 -8.05 9.81 -15.21
CA VAL A 161 -7.65 9.61 -16.61
C VAL A 161 -8.46 10.51 -17.54
N ASP A 162 -9.77 10.53 -17.39
CA ASP A 162 -10.71 11.28 -18.23
C ASP A 162 -10.54 12.80 -18.17
N SER A 163 -10.03 13.30 -17.04
CA SER A 163 -9.70 14.71 -16.85
C SER A 163 -8.29 15.09 -17.34
N GLY A 164 -7.50 14.13 -17.81
CA GLY A 164 -6.11 14.35 -18.24
C GLY A 164 -5.11 14.51 -17.08
N ASN A 165 -5.53 14.28 -15.83
CA ASN A 165 -4.63 14.29 -14.67
C ASN A 165 -3.73 13.05 -14.59
N ALA A 166 -4.12 11.98 -15.28
CA ALA A 166 -3.35 10.75 -15.45
C ALA A 166 -3.53 10.23 -16.88
N ALA A 167 -2.55 9.47 -17.38
CA ALA A 167 -2.66 8.78 -18.66
C ALA A 167 -3.23 7.37 -18.51
N ILE A 168 -3.04 6.73 -17.34
CA ILE A 168 -3.46 5.37 -17.04
C ILE A 168 -3.87 5.23 -15.57
N GLY A 169 -4.92 4.44 -15.32
CA GLY A 169 -5.34 4.01 -14.00
C GLY A 169 -5.22 2.49 -13.87
N ILE A 170 -4.74 2.02 -12.72
CA ILE A 170 -4.53 0.59 -12.46
C ILE A 170 -5.20 0.22 -11.14
N ALA A 171 -6.25 -0.59 -11.24
CA ALA A 171 -6.96 -1.19 -10.12
C ALA A 171 -6.28 -2.51 -9.71
N MET A 172 -6.09 -2.69 -8.41
CA MET A 172 -5.37 -3.84 -7.85
C MET A 172 -6.27 -4.68 -6.96
N TYR A 173 -5.96 -5.97 -6.83
CA TYR A 173 -6.55 -6.79 -5.78
C TYR A 173 -5.95 -6.39 -4.42
N PRO A 174 -6.74 -6.28 -3.35
CA PRO A 174 -6.20 -5.89 -2.05
C PRO A 174 -5.28 -6.96 -1.48
N THR A 175 -4.19 -6.54 -0.84
CA THR A 175 -3.43 -7.44 0.03
C THR A 175 -4.34 -8.02 1.11
N THR A 176 -4.28 -9.32 1.34
CA THR A 176 -5.09 -9.95 2.40
C THR A 176 -4.42 -9.83 3.77
N ILE A 177 -5.20 -10.02 4.84
CA ILE A 177 -4.67 -10.02 6.21
C ILE A 177 -3.63 -11.13 6.38
N GLU A 178 -3.88 -12.30 5.78
CA GLU A 178 -3.00 -13.46 5.81
C GLU A 178 -1.67 -13.16 5.11
N GLN A 179 -1.69 -12.48 3.96
CA GLN A 179 -0.48 -12.06 3.26
C GLN A 179 0.36 -11.08 4.10
N LEU A 180 -0.28 -10.13 4.79
CA LEU A 180 0.40 -9.21 5.68
C LEU A 180 1.03 -9.93 6.88
N MET A 181 0.32 -10.89 7.48
CA MET A 181 0.86 -11.69 8.58
C MET A 181 2.04 -12.54 8.10
N ALA A 182 1.92 -13.23 6.96
CA ALA A 182 2.99 -14.05 6.39
C ALA A 182 4.27 -13.23 6.10
N ALA A 183 4.12 -12.01 5.55
CA ALA A 183 5.26 -11.11 5.34
C ALA A 183 5.92 -10.70 6.67
N SER A 184 5.12 -10.42 7.70
CA SER A 184 5.60 -10.03 9.03
C SER A 184 6.31 -11.18 9.76
N ASP A 185 5.73 -12.38 9.70
CA ASP A 185 6.29 -13.60 10.30
C ASP A 185 7.62 -14.01 9.65
N ALA A 186 7.78 -13.72 8.36
CA ALA A 186 9.05 -13.87 7.64
C ALA A 186 10.08 -12.77 7.96
N GLY A 187 9.74 -11.78 8.78
CA GLY A 187 10.61 -10.64 9.10
C GLY A 187 10.85 -9.70 7.92
N LEU A 188 9.99 -9.76 6.90
CA LEU A 188 10.11 -8.98 5.67
C LEU A 188 9.38 -7.64 5.77
N VAL A 189 9.82 -6.68 4.97
CA VAL A 189 9.19 -5.35 4.88
C VAL A 189 8.31 -5.31 3.64
N MET A 190 7.02 -5.04 3.83
CA MET A 190 6.09 -4.87 2.71
C MET A 190 6.45 -3.64 1.87
N PRO A 191 6.20 -3.67 0.54
CA PRO A 191 6.40 -2.51 -0.32
C PRO A 191 5.60 -1.30 0.16
N PRO A 192 6.03 -0.08 -0.19
CA PRO A 192 5.33 1.13 0.21
C PRO A 192 3.90 1.15 -0.34
N LYS A 193 2.97 1.66 0.49
CA LYS A 193 1.56 1.83 0.09
C LYS A 193 0.92 0.50 -0.39
N SER A 194 1.25 -0.59 0.29
CA SER A 194 0.67 -1.93 0.06
C SER A 194 -0.70 -2.11 0.71
N THR A 195 -0.97 -1.43 1.83
CA THR A 195 -2.19 -1.65 2.62
C THR A 195 -2.98 -0.37 2.88
N TRP A 196 -4.30 -0.48 2.80
CA TRP A 196 -5.25 0.54 3.26
C TRP A 196 -6.23 -0.11 4.25
N PHE A 197 -5.96 0.02 5.55
CA PHE A 197 -6.84 -0.53 6.58
C PHE A 197 -8.13 0.26 6.77
N GLU A 198 -9.25 -0.45 6.89
CA GLU A 198 -10.54 0.05 7.39
C GLU A 198 -11.08 -0.85 8.53
N PRO A 199 -11.76 -0.27 9.53
CA PRO A 199 -11.99 1.17 9.72
C PRO A 199 -10.71 1.92 10.11
N LYS A 200 -10.53 3.15 9.61
CA LYS A 200 -9.49 4.04 10.13
C LYS A 200 -9.84 4.53 11.53
N LEU A 201 -8.86 4.47 12.44
CA LEU A 201 -8.95 5.17 13.72
C LEU A 201 -9.13 6.68 13.48
N ARG A 202 -10.18 7.26 14.08
CA ARG A 202 -10.34 8.71 14.09
C ARG A 202 -9.22 9.33 14.93
N SER A 203 -8.57 10.36 14.38
CA SER A 203 -7.52 11.09 15.10
C SER A 203 -8.12 12.00 16.18
N GLY A 204 -7.31 12.35 17.19
CA GLY A 204 -7.68 13.36 18.20
C GLY A 204 -8.65 12.89 19.29
N LEU A 205 -8.96 11.60 19.36
CA LEU A 205 -9.85 11.06 20.40
C LEU A 205 -9.17 10.98 21.77
N PHE A 206 -7.85 10.83 21.81
CA PHE A 206 -7.05 10.72 23.03
C PHE A 206 -5.65 11.32 22.81
N VAL A 207 -5.17 12.09 23.78
CA VAL A 207 -3.81 12.64 23.82
C VAL A 207 -3.18 12.21 25.14
N HIS A 208 -2.07 11.49 25.08
CA HIS A 208 -1.27 11.10 26.23
C HIS A 208 0.00 11.96 26.25
N THR A 209 0.21 12.73 27.31
CA THR A 209 1.41 13.56 27.45
C THR A 209 2.52 12.75 28.11
N LEU A 210 3.75 12.90 27.59
CA LEU A 210 4.93 12.24 28.16
C LEU A 210 5.37 12.88 29.49
N ASP A 211 5.00 14.14 29.67
CA ASP A 211 5.26 14.92 30.86
C ASP A 211 3.92 15.04 31.60
N SER A 212 3.85 14.47 32.81
CA SER A 212 2.80 14.85 33.74
C SER A 212 3.20 16.16 34.39
N PRO A 213 2.32 17.17 34.52
CA PRO A 213 2.61 18.27 35.43
C PRO A 213 2.84 17.67 36.83
N GLU A 214 3.88 18.13 37.53
CA GLU A 214 4.06 17.77 38.93
C GLU A 214 2.76 18.02 39.69
N PRO A 215 2.30 17.09 40.55
CA PRO A 215 1.22 17.41 41.47
C PRO A 215 1.65 18.62 42.31
N GLN A 216 0.89 19.71 42.21
CA GLN A 216 1.02 20.88 43.10
C GLN A 216 0.70 20.49 44.54
#